data_AF-A0A847SLB9-F1
#
_entry.id   AF-A0A847SLB9-F1
#
_cell.length_a   1.000
_cell.length_b   1.000
_cell.length_c   1.000
_cell.angle_alpha   90.00
_cell.angle_beta   90.00
_cell.angle_gamma   90.00
#
_symmetry.space_group_name_H-M   'P 1'
#
loop_
_entity.id
_entity.type
_entity.pdbx_description
1 polymer ?
#
loop_
_entity_poly.entity_id
_entity_poly.type
_entity_poly.pdbx_seq_one_letter_code
_entity_poly.pdbx_strand_id
1 'polypeptide(L)'
;MTTVNNKAMVLAAVKQLIGERNPDAVDTYVHNDYIQHSPQVKGGKAGLKTALQQLRQLPVPEQRESPIVVVMAEDDYVLLLMQLRFMGKRIAIADLYRVADGKLAEHWDATQEEAITLVIPGIAEPGVPAVNKAIVQQFFGSGDIALLAPGYTGPQDFGGHIIHRIIAEGALVMVQSTCHGAVFYDIFRLEDQLLAAHWRVSQVIPAVMPHENGMV
;
A
#
# COMPACT_ATOMS: atom_id res chain seq x y z
N MET A 1 -9.55 -5.43 -17.23
CA MET A 1 -10.54 -4.53 -16.60
C MET A 1 -10.00 -3.10 -16.66
N THR A 2 -10.81 -2.07 -16.45
CA THR A 2 -10.30 -0.69 -16.36
C THR A 2 -9.86 -0.38 -14.93
N THR A 3 -8.92 0.55 -14.75
CA THR A 3 -8.36 0.96 -13.45
C THR A 3 -9.42 1.40 -12.42
N VAL A 4 -10.46 2.11 -12.88
CA VAL A 4 -11.62 2.50 -12.04
C VAL A 4 -12.38 1.28 -11.53
N ASN A 5 -12.52 0.24 -12.36
CA ASN A 5 -13.17 -1.00 -11.97
C ASN A 5 -12.31 -1.79 -10.95
N ASN A 6 -10.98 -1.81 -11.14
CA ASN A 6 -10.05 -2.45 -10.21
C ASN A 6 -10.14 -1.83 -8.80
N LYS A 7 -10.18 -0.49 -8.67
CA LYS A 7 -10.36 0.16 -7.36
C LYS A 7 -11.66 -0.24 -6.68
N ALA A 8 -12.78 -0.16 -7.40
CA ALA A 8 -14.08 -0.52 -6.86
C ALA A 8 -14.12 -1.99 -6.40
N MET A 9 -13.53 -2.90 -7.18
CA MET A 9 -13.43 -4.32 -6.84
C MET A 9 -12.57 -4.54 -5.58
N VAL A 10 -11.38 -3.94 -5.51
CA VAL A 10 -10.48 -4.09 -4.34
C VAL A 10 -11.12 -3.51 -3.08
N LEU A 11 -11.77 -2.35 -3.16
CA LEU A 11 -12.49 -1.76 -2.03
C LEU A 11 -13.64 -2.64 -1.55
N ALA A 12 -14.40 -3.23 -2.48
CA ALA A 12 -15.46 -4.18 -2.13
C ALA A 12 -14.88 -5.45 -1.48
N ALA A 13 -13.79 -5.99 -2.03
CA ALA A 13 -13.10 -7.15 -1.49
C ALA A 13 -12.57 -6.89 -0.07
N VAL A 14 -11.85 -5.79 0.16
CA VAL A 14 -11.29 -5.43 1.47
C VAL A 14 -12.40 -5.17 2.49
N LYS A 15 -13.50 -4.51 2.08
CA LYS A 15 -14.67 -4.35 2.94
C LYS A 15 -15.24 -5.71 3.38
N GLN A 16 -15.46 -6.63 2.46
CA GLN A 16 -16.03 -7.94 2.76
C GLN A 16 -15.07 -8.82 3.57
N LEU A 17 -13.82 -8.94 3.12
CA LEU A 17 -12.83 -9.82 3.72
C LEU A 17 -12.38 -9.28 5.08
N ILE A 18 -11.92 -8.04 5.15
CA ILE A 18 -11.29 -7.48 6.35
C ILE A 18 -12.30 -6.72 7.21
N GLY A 19 -13.08 -5.82 6.61
CA GLY A 19 -14.04 -4.98 7.33
C GLY A 19 -15.17 -5.79 7.99
N GLU A 20 -15.77 -6.72 7.25
CA GLU A 20 -16.83 -7.61 7.71
C GLU A 20 -16.30 -8.96 8.23
N ARG A 21 -14.97 -9.17 8.16
CA ARG A 21 -14.28 -10.38 8.62
C ARG A 21 -14.91 -11.65 8.02
N ASN A 22 -15.21 -11.65 6.72
CA ASN A 22 -15.99 -12.70 6.07
C ASN A 22 -15.11 -13.71 5.30
N PRO A 23 -14.78 -14.90 5.86
CA PRO A 23 -14.01 -15.91 5.15
C PRO A 23 -14.78 -16.56 4.00
N ASP A 24 -16.12 -16.48 3.99
CA ASP A 24 -16.94 -17.06 2.92
C ASP A 24 -16.86 -16.21 1.64
N ALA A 25 -16.47 -14.94 1.75
CA ALA A 25 -16.23 -14.07 0.62
C ALA A 25 -14.91 -14.37 -0.13
N VAL A 26 -14.03 -15.22 0.44
CA VAL A 26 -12.73 -15.51 -0.17
C VAL A 26 -12.86 -16.15 -1.56
N ASP A 27 -13.84 -17.05 -1.75
CA ASP A 27 -14.01 -17.70 -3.06
C ASP A 27 -14.56 -16.76 -4.14
N THR A 28 -15.30 -15.72 -3.72
CA THR A 28 -15.80 -14.65 -4.58
C THR A 28 -14.67 -13.74 -5.04
N TYR A 29 -13.85 -13.23 -4.11
CA TYR A 29 -12.92 -12.12 -4.39
C TYR A 29 -11.48 -12.54 -4.65
N VAL A 30 -11.06 -13.75 -4.28
CA VAL A 30 -9.65 -14.15 -4.30
C VAL A 30 -9.41 -15.19 -5.38
N HIS A 31 -8.39 -14.94 -6.21
CA HIS A 31 -7.95 -15.82 -7.29
C HIS A 31 -7.49 -17.17 -6.73
N ASN A 32 -7.56 -18.23 -7.53
CA ASN A 32 -7.15 -19.55 -7.06
C ASN A 32 -5.63 -19.62 -6.84
N ASP A 33 -4.87 -18.98 -7.73
CA ASP A 33 -3.41 -18.86 -7.65
C ASP A 33 -2.97 -17.62 -6.86
N TYR A 34 -3.74 -17.22 -5.84
CA TYR A 34 -3.43 -16.05 -5.04
C TYR A 34 -2.09 -16.18 -4.32
N ILE A 35 -1.21 -15.19 -4.51
CA ILE A 35 0.08 -15.10 -3.84
C ILE A 35 -0.02 -14.10 -2.68
N GLN A 36 0.49 -14.51 -1.51
CA GLN A 36 0.45 -13.72 -0.28
C GLN A 36 1.88 -13.41 0.15
N HIS A 37 2.20 -12.12 0.33
CA HIS A 37 3.50 -11.64 0.78
C HIS A 37 3.48 -11.11 2.22
N SER A 38 2.30 -10.97 2.83
CA SER A 38 2.16 -10.48 4.19
C SER A 38 2.88 -11.39 5.19
N PRO A 39 3.81 -10.86 6.01
CA PRO A 39 4.57 -11.64 6.99
C PRO A 39 3.71 -12.25 8.11
N GLN A 40 2.45 -11.84 8.20
CA GLN A 40 1.53 -12.29 9.25
C GLN A 40 0.58 -13.39 8.77
N VAL A 41 0.52 -13.66 7.46
CA VAL A 41 -0.51 -14.51 6.85
C VAL A 41 0.17 -15.66 6.12
N LYS A 42 -0.27 -16.90 6.36
CA LYS A 42 0.23 -18.06 5.60
C LYS A 42 -0.03 -17.90 4.10
N GLY A 43 0.78 -18.59 3.30
CA GLY A 43 0.68 -18.56 1.85
C GLY A 43 -0.70 -18.95 1.31
N GLY A 44 -1.08 -18.32 0.21
CA GLY A 44 -2.24 -18.69 -0.59
C GLY A 44 -3.60 -18.42 0.05
N LYS A 45 -4.64 -18.79 -0.70
CA LYS A 45 -6.05 -18.61 -0.34
C LYS A 45 -6.42 -19.29 0.98
N ALA A 46 -5.83 -20.45 1.26
CA ALA A 46 -6.04 -21.18 2.51
C ALA A 46 -5.49 -20.41 3.72
N GLY A 47 -4.29 -19.84 3.60
CA GLY A 47 -3.69 -19.02 4.65
C GLY A 47 -4.50 -17.77 4.94
N LEU A 48 -5.03 -17.11 3.90
CA LEU A 48 -5.95 -15.98 4.07
C LEU A 48 -7.24 -16.38 4.82
N LYS A 49 -7.88 -17.52 4.48
CA LYS A 49 -9.06 -18.02 5.21
C LYS A 49 -8.75 -18.22 6.69
N THR A 50 -7.60 -18.80 7.03
CA THR A 50 -7.17 -18.96 8.43
C THR A 50 -6.97 -17.61 9.12
N ALA A 51 -6.31 -16.64 8.46
CA ALA A 51 -6.11 -15.31 9.02
C ALA A 51 -7.44 -14.59 9.28
N LEU A 52 -8.43 -14.71 8.38
CA LEU A 52 -9.77 -14.14 8.58
C LEU A 52 -10.52 -14.77 9.76
N GLN A 53 -10.38 -16.09 9.96
CA GLN A 53 -10.93 -16.77 11.14
C GLN A 53 -10.28 -16.29 12.45
N GLN A 54 -8.97 -16.04 12.44
CA GLN A 54 -8.24 -15.48 13.58
C GLN A 54 -8.66 -14.03 13.83
N LEU A 55 -8.82 -13.22 12.77
CA LEU A 55 -9.24 -11.83 12.86
C LEU A 55 -10.63 -11.71 13.53
N ARG A 56 -11.55 -12.67 13.32
CA ARG A 56 -12.84 -12.72 14.03
C ARG A 56 -12.71 -12.82 15.54
N GLN A 57 -11.61 -13.36 16.06
CA GLN A 57 -11.37 -13.50 17.50
C GLN A 57 -10.78 -12.24 18.14
N LEU A 58 -10.26 -11.30 17.33
CA LEU A 58 -9.67 -10.07 17.83
C LEU A 58 -10.75 -9.02 18.13
N PRO A 59 -10.51 -8.07 19.04
CA PRO A 59 -11.37 -6.90 19.21
C PRO A 59 -11.56 -6.15 17.87
N VAL A 60 -12.71 -5.50 17.71
CA VAL A 60 -12.93 -4.58 16.59
C VAL A 60 -12.10 -3.31 16.83
N PRO A 61 -11.45 -2.72 15.81
CA PRO A 61 -10.75 -1.45 15.95
C PRO A 61 -11.62 -0.34 16.52
N GLU A 62 -10.98 0.63 17.18
CA GLU A 62 -11.65 1.73 17.88
C GLU A 62 -12.39 2.67 16.91
N GLN A 63 -11.91 2.76 15.68
CA GLN A 63 -12.44 3.64 14.65
C GLN A 63 -13.70 3.05 14.00
N ARG A 64 -14.75 3.88 13.90
CA ARG A 64 -16.02 3.51 13.25
C ARG A 64 -16.04 3.77 11.74
N GLU A 65 -15.25 4.74 11.28
CA GLU A 65 -15.14 5.10 9.87
C GLU A 65 -14.12 4.20 9.15
N SER A 66 -14.16 4.20 7.81
CA SER A 66 -13.15 3.51 7.02
C SER A 66 -11.75 4.04 7.38
N PRO A 67 -10.74 3.17 7.57
CA PRO A 67 -9.38 3.59 7.85
C PRO A 67 -8.63 4.03 6.59
N ILE A 68 -9.23 3.90 5.40
CA ILE A 68 -8.58 4.18 4.11
C ILE A 68 -8.43 5.69 3.93
N VAL A 69 -7.19 6.16 3.80
CA VAL A 69 -6.84 7.56 3.57
C VAL A 69 -6.48 7.85 2.10
N VAL A 70 -5.91 6.87 1.39
CA VAL A 70 -5.60 6.97 -0.05
C VAL A 70 -5.93 5.66 -0.76
N VAL A 71 -6.45 5.79 -1.97
CA VAL A 71 -6.60 4.71 -2.94
C VAL A 71 -5.94 5.15 -4.23
N MET A 72 -4.93 4.41 -4.68
CA MET A 72 -4.29 4.62 -5.99
C MET A 72 -4.43 3.37 -6.84
N ALA A 73 -4.56 3.53 -8.14
CA ALA A 73 -4.47 2.40 -9.04
C ALA A 73 -3.79 2.77 -10.37
N GLU A 74 -2.98 1.84 -10.87
CA GLU A 74 -2.37 1.88 -12.19
C GLU A 74 -2.35 0.46 -12.74
N ASP A 75 -2.80 0.30 -13.99
CA ASP A 75 -3.00 -1.00 -14.62
C ASP A 75 -3.80 -1.96 -13.71
N ASP A 76 -3.19 -3.10 -13.36
CA ASP A 76 -3.76 -4.14 -12.51
C ASP A 76 -3.41 -3.98 -11.02
N TYR A 77 -2.69 -2.93 -10.64
CA TYR A 77 -2.30 -2.69 -9.25
C TYR A 77 -3.22 -1.68 -8.56
N VAL A 78 -3.55 -1.95 -7.30
CA VAL A 78 -4.31 -1.05 -6.43
C VAL A 78 -3.63 -0.96 -5.07
N LEU A 79 -3.22 0.25 -4.69
CA LEU A 79 -2.70 0.57 -3.36
C LEU A 79 -3.82 1.12 -2.49
N LEU A 80 -3.93 0.62 -1.26
CA LEU A 80 -4.65 1.24 -0.17
C LEU A 80 -3.65 1.70 0.89
N LEU A 81 -3.63 2.99 1.17
CA LEU A 81 -2.97 3.52 2.35
C LEU A 81 -4.04 3.73 3.42
N MET A 82 -3.81 3.17 4.60
CA MET A 82 -4.74 3.18 5.71
C MET A 82 -4.11 3.72 6.98
N GLN A 83 -4.92 4.37 7.81
CA GLN A 83 -4.57 4.76 9.16
C GLN A 83 -5.70 4.40 10.11
N LEU A 84 -5.36 3.70 11.20
CA LEU A 84 -6.31 3.31 12.24
C LEU A 84 -5.72 3.44 13.64
N ARG A 85 -6.60 3.40 14.64
CA ARG A 85 -6.23 3.22 16.05
C ARG A 85 -6.62 1.83 16.52
N PHE A 86 -5.67 1.14 17.12
CA PHE A 86 -5.87 -0.19 17.67
C PHE A 86 -5.07 -0.36 18.96
N MET A 87 -5.76 -0.71 20.04
CA MET A 87 -5.16 -0.89 21.38
C MET A 87 -4.32 0.32 21.82
N GLY A 88 -4.83 1.53 21.62
CA GLY A 88 -4.15 2.78 21.96
C GLY A 88 -3.00 3.20 21.05
N LYS A 89 -2.61 2.37 20.07
CA LYS A 89 -1.57 2.70 19.09
C LYS A 89 -2.16 3.30 17.81
N ARG A 90 -1.43 4.23 17.18
CA ARG A 90 -1.69 4.63 15.79
C ARG A 90 -0.96 3.68 14.87
N ILE A 91 -1.67 3.14 13.89
CA ILE A 91 -1.14 2.18 12.93
C ILE A 91 -1.34 2.76 11.53
N ALA A 92 -0.29 2.75 10.72
CA ALA A 92 -0.37 2.97 9.28
C ALA A 92 -0.13 1.65 8.55
N ILE A 93 -0.93 1.40 7.52
CA ILE A 93 -0.86 0.18 6.71
C ILE A 93 -0.84 0.59 5.24
N ALA A 94 0.10 0.04 4.48
CA ALA A 94 0.08 0.09 3.03
C ALA A 94 -0.21 -1.31 2.51
N ASP A 95 -1.41 -1.52 1.95
CA ASP A 95 -1.75 -2.75 1.24
C ASP A 95 -1.66 -2.49 -0.27
N LEU A 96 -0.95 -3.36 -0.97
CA LEU A 96 -0.91 -3.36 -2.43
C LEU A 96 -1.50 -4.67 -2.94
N TYR A 97 -2.43 -4.57 -3.88
CA TYR A 97 -3.05 -5.71 -4.52
C TYR A 97 -2.75 -5.70 -6.02
N ARG A 98 -2.49 -6.88 -6.60
CA ARG A 98 -2.62 -7.10 -8.04
C ARG A 98 -3.94 -7.80 -8.33
N VAL A 99 -4.63 -7.33 -9.36
CA VAL A 99 -5.90 -7.87 -9.82
C VAL A 99 -5.68 -8.73 -11.06
N ALA A 100 -6.31 -9.90 -11.12
CA ALA A 100 -6.43 -10.69 -12.34
C ALA A 100 -7.82 -11.31 -12.40
N ASP A 101 -8.42 -11.32 -13.58
CA ASP A 101 -9.76 -11.89 -13.83
C ASP A 101 -10.84 -11.41 -12.84
N GLY A 102 -10.72 -10.15 -12.40
CA GLY A 102 -11.67 -9.55 -11.46
C GLY A 102 -11.52 -9.99 -10.01
N LYS A 103 -10.39 -10.61 -9.67
CA LYS A 103 -10.10 -11.12 -8.34
C LYS A 103 -8.73 -10.65 -7.86
N LEU A 104 -8.55 -10.64 -6.54
CA LEU A 104 -7.26 -10.43 -5.89
C LEU A 104 -6.35 -11.60 -6.26
N ALA A 105 -5.32 -11.34 -7.05
CA ALA A 105 -4.35 -12.33 -7.51
C ALA A 105 -3.07 -12.33 -6.69
N GLU A 106 -2.74 -11.21 -6.06
CA GLU A 106 -1.51 -11.06 -5.28
C GLU A 106 -1.67 -9.92 -4.28
N HIS A 107 -1.02 -10.06 -3.12
CA HIS A 107 -1.09 -9.07 -2.05
C HIS A 107 0.23 -8.92 -1.33
N TRP A 108 0.63 -7.66 -1.14
CA TRP A 108 1.73 -7.25 -0.29
C TRP A 108 1.22 -6.25 0.73
N ASP A 109 1.77 -6.29 1.94
CA ASP A 109 1.52 -5.26 2.94
C ASP A 109 2.80 -4.77 3.62
N ALA A 110 2.68 -3.61 4.25
CA ALA A 110 3.54 -3.19 5.33
C ALA A 110 2.69 -2.54 6.43
N THR A 111 2.99 -2.86 7.69
CA THR A 111 2.35 -2.25 8.85
C THR A 111 3.38 -1.54 9.72
N GLN A 112 3.11 -0.27 10.05
CA GLN A 112 3.93 0.55 10.93
C GLN A 112 3.11 0.99 12.15
N GLU A 113 3.61 0.68 13.35
CA GLU A 113 3.08 1.20 14.61
C GLU A 113 3.64 2.60 14.91
N GLU A 114 2.95 3.33 15.78
CA GLU A 114 3.29 4.71 16.19
C GLU A 114 3.38 5.72 15.03
N ALA A 115 2.72 5.41 13.92
CA ALA A 115 2.75 6.23 12.73
C ALA A 115 2.26 7.67 12.99
N ILE A 116 2.86 8.61 12.25
CA ILE A 116 2.40 9.99 12.18
C ILE A 116 1.01 10.05 11.52
N THR A 117 0.21 11.07 11.83
CA THR A 117 -1.09 11.25 11.19
C THR A 117 -0.90 11.46 9.69
N LEU A 118 -1.59 10.65 8.88
CA LEU A 118 -1.59 10.76 7.43
C LEU A 118 -2.68 11.76 7.04
N VAL A 119 -2.28 13.03 6.85
CA VAL A 119 -3.16 14.06 6.29
C VAL A 119 -2.76 14.24 4.83
N ILE A 120 -3.53 13.63 3.94
CA ILE A 120 -3.29 13.69 2.49
C ILE A 120 -4.38 14.60 1.89
N PRO A 121 -4.02 15.76 1.31
CA PRO A 121 -4.98 16.65 0.68
C PRO A 121 -5.78 15.90 -0.40
N GLY A 122 -7.02 16.34 -0.64
CA GLY A 122 -7.98 15.67 -1.52
C GLY A 122 -7.36 15.19 -2.84
N ILE A 123 -7.44 13.87 -3.04
CA ILE A 123 -6.85 13.02 -4.09
C ILE A 123 -7.30 13.30 -5.54
N ALA A 124 -7.93 14.44 -5.79
CA ALA A 124 -8.49 14.82 -7.09
C ALA A 124 -7.64 15.84 -7.85
N GLU A 125 -6.39 16.07 -7.46
CA GLU A 125 -5.52 17.00 -8.18
C GLU A 125 -5.12 16.43 -9.55
N PRO A 126 -5.35 17.19 -10.65
CA PRO A 126 -4.93 16.77 -11.96
C PRO A 126 -3.41 16.66 -12.00
N GLY A 127 -2.91 15.54 -12.52
CA GLY A 127 -1.48 15.29 -12.69
C GLY A 127 -1.21 14.55 -13.99
N VAL A 128 0.07 14.40 -14.33
CA VAL A 128 0.52 13.66 -15.51
C VAL A 128 1.30 12.43 -15.02
N PRO A 129 0.64 11.27 -14.77
CA PRO A 129 1.25 10.14 -14.07
C PRO A 129 2.59 9.69 -14.65
N ALA A 130 2.73 9.67 -15.98
CA ALA A 130 4.00 9.30 -16.63
C ALA A 130 5.16 10.26 -16.30
N VAL A 131 4.91 11.58 -16.30
CA VAL A 131 5.90 12.60 -15.92
C VAL A 131 6.21 12.50 -14.42
N ASN A 132 5.17 12.33 -13.60
CA ASN A 132 5.32 12.22 -12.16
C ASN A 132 6.17 11.01 -11.75
N LYS A 133 5.97 9.86 -12.41
CA LYS A 133 6.82 8.66 -12.21
C LYS A 133 8.28 8.95 -12.57
N ALA A 134 8.53 9.62 -13.68
CA ALA A 134 9.89 9.94 -14.11
C ALA A 134 10.61 10.85 -13.10
N ILE A 135 9.92 11.86 -12.56
CA ILE A 135 10.45 12.76 -11.52
C ILE A 135 10.80 11.97 -10.25
N VAL A 136 9.88 11.13 -9.76
CA VAL A 136 10.13 10.33 -8.55
C VAL A 136 11.24 9.30 -8.77
N GLN A 137 11.29 8.67 -9.94
CA GLN A 137 12.36 7.74 -10.28
C GLN A 137 13.74 8.44 -10.34
N GLN A 138 13.81 9.64 -10.91
CA GLN A 138 15.02 10.46 -10.89
C GLN A 138 15.42 10.79 -9.45
N PHE A 139 14.47 11.24 -8.64
CA PHE A 139 14.73 11.62 -7.24
C PHE A 139 15.27 10.46 -6.41
N PHE A 140 14.72 9.24 -6.55
CA PHE A 140 15.27 8.05 -5.89
C PHE A 140 16.69 7.72 -6.35
N GLY A 141 17.01 7.97 -7.62
CA GLY A 141 18.32 7.64 -8.18
C GLY A 141 19.42 8.62 -7.81
N SER A 142 19.11 9.91 -7.68
CA SER A 142 20.13 10.96 -7.52
C SER A 142 19.99 11.82 -6.26
N GLY A 143 18.86 11.78 -5.55
CA GLY A 143 18.59 12.72 -4.44
C GLY A 143 18.57 14.18 -4.90
N ASP A 144 18.18 14.44 -6.16
CA ASP A 144 18.23 15.79 -6.74
C ASP A 144 17.25 16.73 -6.03
N ILE A 145 17.80 17.58 -5.16
CA ILE A 145 17.03 18.53 -4.37
C ILE A 145 16.35 19.62 -5.22
N ALA A 146 16.74 19.79 -6.48
CA ALA A 146 16.06 20.72 -7.40
C ALA A 146 14.63 20.24 -7.75
N LEU A 147 14.32 18.97 -7.50
CA LEU A 147 12.99 18.40 -7.68
C LEU A 147 12.06 18.65 -6.49
N LEU A 148 12.54 19.30 -5.41
CA LEU A 148 11.77 19.53 -4.20
C LEU A 148 10.98 20.85 -4.27
N ALA A 149 9.71 20.80 -3.91
CA ALA A 149 8.92 22.03 -3.75
C ALA A 149 9.39 22.79 -2.50
N PRO A 150 9.24 24.14 -2.47
CA PRO A 150 9.49 24.91 -1.26
C PRO A 150 8.70 24.36 -0.06
N GLY A 151 9.40 24.05 1.03
CA GLY A 151 8.79 23.51 2.25
C GLY A 151 8.64 21.99 2.30
N TYR A 152 9.17 21.25 1.31
CA TYR A 152 9.24 19.78 1.40
C TYR A 152 10.04 19.33 2.63
N THR A 153 9.45 18.44 3.43
CA THR A 153 10.02 17.95 4.70
C THR A 153 10.34 16.46 4.73
N GLY A 154 10.14 15.76 3.61
CA GLY A 154 10.44 14.33 3.51
C GLY A 154 11.94 14.03 3.42
N PRO A 155 12.33 12.74 3.41
CA PRO A 155 13.69 12.32 3.16
C PRO A 155 14.21 12.87 1.82
N GLN A 156 15.48 13.22 1.77
CA GLN A 156 16.17 13.76 0.59
C GLN A 156 17.19 12.79 -0.01
N ASP A 157 17.44 11.67 0.68
CA ASP A 157 18.36 10.63 0.23
C ASP A 157 17.67 9.26 0.33
N PHE A 158 17.70 8.54 -0.79
CA PHE A 158 17.17 7.18 -0.96
C PHE A 158 18.27 6.21 -1.39
N GLY A 159 19.54 6.57 -1.18
CA GLY A 159 20.69 5.72 -1.45
C GLY A 159 20.54 4.33 -0.81
N GLY A 160 20.85 3.30 -1.58
CA GLY A 160 20.75 1.90 -1.15
C GLY A 160 19.35 1.29 -1.27
N HIS A 161 18.31 2.07 -1.62
CA HIS A 161 17.00 1.50 -1.95
C HIS A 161 17.05 0.77 -3.29
N ILE A 162 16.49 -0.45 -3.30
CA ILE A 162 16.18 -1.20 -4.51
C ILE A 162 14.70 -0.99 -4.80
N ILE A 163 14.39 -0.36 -5.94
CA ILE A 163 13.01 -0.13 -6.38
C ILE A 163 12.47 -1.42 -7.01
N HIS A 164 11.30 -1.87 -6.55
CA HIS A 164 10.59 -3.03 -7.09
C HIS A 164 9.44 -2.61 -7.99
N ARG A 165 8.75 -1.54 -7.63
CA ARG A 165 7.57 -1.06 -8.36
C ARG A 165 7.37 0.43 -8.15
N ILE A 166 6.86 1.08 -9.19
CA ILE A 166 6.35 2.45 -9.12
C ILE A 166 4.95 2.44 -9.74
N ILE A 167 3.96 2.96 -9.03
CA ILE A 167 2.62 3.22 -9.58
C ILE A 167 2.24 4.69 -9.39
N ALA A 168 1.44 5.25 -10.29
CA ALA A 168 0.99 6.63 -10.20
C ALA A 168 -0.48 6.82 -10.58
N GLU A 169 -1.15 7.71 -9.86
CA GLU A 169 -2.51 8.15 -10.17
C GLU A 169 -2.65 9.64 -9.85
N GLY A 170 -3.05 10.44 -10.84
CA GLY A 170 -3.13 11.90 -10.70
C GLY A 170 -1.79 12.51 -10.26
N ALA A 171 -1.83 13.30 -9.19
CA ALA A 171 -0.66 13.91 -8.56
C ALA A 171 0.17 12.96 -7.67
N LEU A 172 -0.31 11.74 -7.41
CA LEU A 172 0.35 10.81 -6.50
C LEU A 172 1.22 9.78 -7.22
N VAL A 173 2.35 9.45 -6.60
CA VAL A 173 3.24 8.37 -7.02
C VAL A 173 3.60 7.53 -5.80
N MET A 174 3.43 6.22 -5.87
CA MET A 174 3.90 5.28 -4.86
C MET A 174 5.10 4.51 -5.39
N VAL A 175 6.12 4.36 -4.54
CA VAL A 175 7.29 3.51 -4.77
C VAL A 175 7.31 2.42 -3.72
N GLN A 176 7.31 1.15 -4.17
CA GLN A 176 7.64 0.02 -3.33
C GLN A 176 9.14 -0.27 -3.49
N SER A 177 9.89 -0.23 -2.39
CA SER A 177 11.33 -0.49 -2.39
C SER A 177 11.78 -1.31 -1.19
N THR A 178 12.98 -1.88 -1.26
CA THR A 178 13.66 -2.47 -0.10
C THR A 178 14.97 -1.78 0.18
N CYS A 179 15.30 -1.61 1.45
CA CYS A 179 16.56 -1.03 1.88
C CYS A 179 16.91 -1.58 3.28
N HIS A 180 18.16 -1.97 3.51
CA HIS A 180 18.65 -2.43 4.82
C HIS A 180 17.74 -3.45 5.55
N GLY A 181 17.19 -4.43 4.82
CA GLY A 181 16.33 -5.49 5.40
C GLY A 181 14.90 -5.06 5.75
N ALA A 182 14.44 -3.92 5.25
CA ALA A 182 13.06 -3.45 5.37
C ALA A 182 12.42 -3.21 4.00
N VAL A 183 11.10 -3.33 3.93
CA VAL A 183 10.28 -2.88 2.81
C VAL A 183 9.72 -1.49 3.10
N PHE A 184 9.58 -0.68 2.06
CA PHE A 184 9.11 0.69 2.11
C PHE A 184 8.04 0.90 1.04
N TYR A 185 6.97 1.59 1.44
CA TYR A 185 5.97 2.18 0.57
C TYR A 185 6.06 3.68 0.76
N ASP A 186 6.72 4.35 -0.18
CA ASP A 186 6.87 5.80 -0.20
C ASP A 186 5.84 6.40 -1.16
N ILE A 187 4.99 7.28 -0.66
CA ILE A 187 3.96 7.98 -1.43
C ILE A 187 4.36 9.45 -1.54
N PHE A 188 4.50 9.94 -2.77
CA PHE A 188 4.80 11.34 -3.08
C PHE A 188 3.56 12.01 -3.66
N ARG A 189 3.36 13.28 -3.29
CA ARG A 189 2.48 14.19 -4.03
C ARG A 189 3.34 15.16 -4.82
N LEU A 190 3.01 15.33 -6.10
CA LEU A 190 3.63 16.32 -6.96
C LEU A 190 2.70 17.51 -7.19
N GLU A 191 3.28 18.70 -7.20
CA GLU A 191 2.63 19.96 -7.54
C GLU A 191 3.59 20.76 -8.41
N ASP A 192 3.12 21.26 -9.55
CA ASP A 192 3.96 21.98 -10.52
C ASP A 192 5.27 21.25 -10.89
N GLN A 193 5.19 19.92 -11.02
CA GLN A 193 6.32 19.02 -11.32
C GLN A 193 7.42 19.00 -10.24
N LEU A 194 7.09 19.41 -9.01
CA LEU A 194 7.96 19.34 -7.85
C LEU A 194 7.35 18.42 -6.79
N LEU A 195 8.22 17.76 -6.02
CA LEU A 195 7.87 16.92 -4.88
C LEU A 195 7.38 17.80 -3.74
N ALA A 196 6.08 17.82 -3.51
CA ALA A 196 5.43 18.73 -2.58
C ALA A 196 5.14 18.10 -1.22
N ALA A 197 4.93 16.79 -1.19
CA ALA A 197 4.73 16.05 0.06
C ALA A 197 5.19 14.60 -0.07
N HIS A 198 5.45 13.98 1.07
CA HIS A 198 5.89 12.60 1.17
C HIS A 198 5.27 11.93 2.41
N TRP A 199 4.83 10.69 2.24
CA TRP A 199 4.40 9.80 3.31
C TRP A 199 5.07 8.44 3.14
N ARG A 200 5.33 7.76 4.25
CA ARG A 200 6.02 6.47 4.25
C ARG A 200 5.33 5.51 5.20
N VAL A 201 5.18 4.28 4.74
CA VAL A 201 5.00 3.10 5.60
C VAL A 201 6.19 2.20 5.37
N SER A 202 6.82 1.73 6.45
CA SER A 202 7.92 0.78 6.35
C SER A 202 7.78 -0.32 7.37
N GLN A 203 8.30 -1.49 7.01
CA GLN A 203 8.30 -2.66 7.87
C GLN A 203 9.61 -3.42 7.70
N VAL A 204 10.23 -3.79 8.82
CA VAL A 204 11.37 -4.72 8.83
C VAL A 204 10.90 -6.08 8.33
N ILE A 205 11.64 -6.65 7.38
CA ILE A 205 11.36 -7.98 6.85
C ILE A 205 11.74 -9.00 7.93
N PRO A 206 10.79 -9.81 8.43
CA PRO A 206 11.10 -10.82 9.42
C PRO A 206 12.07 -11.87 8.90
N ALA A 207 12.94 -12.38 9.78
CA ALA A 207 13.87 -13.45 9.44
C ALA A 207 13.17 -14.77 9.08
N VAL A 208 11.93 -14.97 9.57
CA VAL A 208 11.11 -16.15 9.31
C VAL A 208 9.73 -15.69 8.85
N MET A 209 9.31 -16.19 7.70
CA MET A 209 8.02 -15.91 7.07
C MET A 209 7.13 -17.16 7.09
N PRO A 210 5.80 -17.01 7.15
CA PRO A 210 4.87 -18.14 7.09
C PRO A 210 4.67 -18.69 5.65
N HIS A 211 5.47 -18.21 4.69
CA HIS A 211 5.49 -18.59 3.28
C HIS A 211 6.86 -18.25 2.66
N GLU A 212 7.09 -18.69 1.43
CA GLU A 212 8.37 -18.50 0.71
C GLU A 212 8.36 -17.30 -0.26
N ASN A 213 7.23 -16.60 -0.40
CA ASN A 213 7.06 -15.52 -1.39
C ASN A 213 7.82 -14.21 -1.10
N GLY A 214 8.44 -14.06 0.08
CA GLY A 214 9.04 -12.78 0.50
C GLY A 214 8.02 -11.65 0.71
N MET A 215 8.49 -10.41 0.94
CA MET A 215 7.66 -9.22 1.16
C MET A 215 7.57 -8.27 -0.04
N VAL A 216 8.22 -8.59 -1.16
CA VAL A 216 8.25 -7.78 -2.41
C VAL A 216 8.07 -8.64 -3.64
#